data_AF-A0A9D9VHV7-F1
#
_entry.id   AF-A0A9D9VHV7-F1
#
_cell.length_a   1.000
_cell.length_b   1.000
_cell.length_c   1.000
_cell.angle_alpha   90.00
_cell.angle_beta   90.00
_cell.angle_gamma   90.00
#
_symmetry.space_group_name_H-M   'P 1'
#
loop_
_entity.id
_entity.type
_entity.pdbx_description
1 polymer ?
#
loop_
_entity_poly.entity_id
_entity_poly.type
_entity_poly.pdbx_seq_one_letter_code
_entity_poly.pdbx_strand_id
1 'polypeptide(L)'
;ENDIERWISATNIRGQTIFGYRKKSNKFVDGWKVYDEEFKGGEAFYVDPSPVENIASAAAKALGADIVGFDCIYVTSRKEYLIVDENTFPGIYEDCFEQAGKGSLAENFYRIITESLKVA
;
A
#
# COMPACT_ATOMS: atom_id res chain seq x y z
N GLU A 1 6.25 14.75 -15.96
CA GLU A 1 6.99 13.47 -16.01
C GLU A 1 6.68 12.71 -14.73
N ASN A 2 6.95 11.41 -14.69
CA ASN A 2 6.70 10.56 -13.53
C ASN A 2 8.02 10.30 -12.79
N ASP A 3 8.05 10.52 -11.47
CA ASP A 3 9.23 10.31 -10.64
C ASP A 3 9.16 8.95 -9.94
N ILE A 4 9.89 7.97 -10.48
CA ILE A 4 9.94 6.60 -9.97
C ILE A 4 10.62 6.50 -8.61
N GLU A 5 11.58 7.37 -8.33
CA GLU A 5 12.24 7.44 -7.02
C GLU A 5 11.31 7.99 -5.93
N ARG A 6 10.08 8.36 -6.32
CA ARG A 6 9.00 8.73 -5.41
C ARG A 6 7.85 7.75 -5.43
N TRP A 7 8.01 6.54 -5.97
CA TRP A 7 6.97 5.51 -5.88
C TRP A 7 6.62 5.20 -4.42
N ILE A 8 5.33 5.11 -4.09
CA ILE A 8 4.85 4.66 -2.79
C ILE A 8 3.70 3.69 -3.01
N SER A 9 3.89 2.45 -2.58
CA SER A 9 2.82 1.47 -2.45
C SER A 9 2.21 1.59 -1.06
N ALA A 10 0.88 1.69 -0.95
CA ALA A 10 0.19 1.89 0.31
C ALA A 10 -0.75 0.72 0.60
N THR A 11 -0.51 0.01 1.71
CA THR A 11 -1.39 -1.06 2.19
C THR A 11 -2.49 -0.46 3.05
N ASN A 12 -3.74 -0.67 2.65
CA ASN A 12 -4.92 -0.19 3.35
C ASN A 12 -5.71 -1.34 3.94
N ILE A 13 -6.17 -1.17 5.17
CA ILE A 13 -7.08 -2.09 5.85
C ILE A 13 -8.24 -1.27 6.40
N ARG A 14 -9.48 -1.66 6.06
CA ARG A 14 -10.74 -1.01 6.50
C ARG A 14 -10.77 0.49 6.20
N GLY A 15 -10.30 0.87 5.01
CA GLY A 15 -10.27 2.27 4.59
C GLY A 15 -9.24 3.14 5.30
N GLN A 16 -8.30 2.55 6.05
CA GLN A 16 -7.17 3.22 6.68
C GLN A 16 -5.86 2.77 6.05
N THR A 17 -4.99 3.71 5.70
CA THR A 17 -3.61 3.39 5.29
C THR A 17 -2.81 2.92 6.48
N ILE A 18 -2.38 1.67 6.47
CA ILE A 18 -1.60 1.07 7.56
C ILE A 18 -0.13 1.43 7.42
N PHE A 19 0.46 1.21 6.25
CA PHE A 19 1.84 1.59 5.97
C PHE A 19 2.07 1.88 4.48
N GLY A 20 3.16 2.58 4.21
CA GLY A 20 3.75 2.73 2.89
C GLY A 20 4.96 1.81 2.75
N TYR A 21 5.18 1.30 1.54
CA TYR A 21 6.40 0.58 1.21
C TYR A 21 6.85 0.90 -0.20
N ARG A 22 8.10 0.59 -0.50
CA ARG A 22 8.64 0.62 -1.85
C ARG A 22 9.44 -0.64 -2.11
N LYS A 23 9.28 -1.24 -3.29
CA LYS A 23 10.15 -2.34 -3.73
C LYS A 23 11.53 -1.80 -4.12
N LYS A 24 12.59 -2.56 -3.85
CA LYS A 24 13.95 -2.23 -4.30
C LYS A 24 14.01 -2.12 -5.82
N SER A 25 14.97 -1.35 -6.31
CA SER A 25 15.14 -1.00 -7.74
C SER A 25 15.31 -2.22 -8.65
N ASN A 26 15.82 -3.35 -8.14
CA ASN A 26 15.96 -4.60 -8.89
C ASN A 26 14.62 -5.28 -9.24
N LYS A 27 13.49 -4.81 -8.68
CA LYS A 27 12.13 -5.26 -9.03
C LYS A 27 11.43 -4.37 -10.08
N PHE A 28 12.11 -3.33 -10.57
CA PHE A 28 11.60 -2.50 -11.66
C PHE A 28 12.03 -3.13 -12.99
N VAL A 29 11.05 -3.63 -13.73
CA VAL A 29 11.22 -4.09 -15.11
C VAL A 29 11.10 -2.89 -16.04
N ASP A 30 12.10 -2.72 -16.90
CA ASP A 30 12.23 -1.64 -17.89
C ASP A 30 12.11 -0.22 -17.31
N GLY A 31 12.34 -0.05 -16.00
CA GLY A 31 12.26 1.25 -15.34
C GLY A 31 10.86 1.87 -15.37
N TRP A 32 9.79 1.07 -15.45
CA TRP A 32 8.41 1.58 -15.31
C TRP A 32 7.43 0.58 -14.69
N LYS A 33 7.72 -0.73 -14.71
CA LYS A 33 6.84 -1.77 -14.19
C LYS A 33 7.43 -2.38 -12.92
N VAL A 34 6.75 -2.22 -11.79
CA VAL A 34 7.10 -2.93 -10.55
C VAL A 34 6.49 -4.33 -10.63
N TYR A 35 7.31 -5.36 -10.85
CA TYR A 35 6.81 -6.73 -11.06
C TYR A 35 7.56 -7.72 -10.18
N ASP A 36 6.82 -8.54 -9.45
CA ASP A 36 7.36 -9.67 -8.69
C ASP A 36 6.83 -10.97 -9.29
N GLU A 37 7.47 -11.41 -10.38
CA GLU A 37 7.05 -12.56 -11.20
C GLU A 37 6.89 -13.85 -10.39
N GLU A 38 7.75 -14.05 -9.39
CA GLU A 38 7.81 -15.28 -8.62
C GLU A 38 6.89 -15.26 -7.39
N PHE A 39 6.15 -14.16 -7.14
CA PHE A 39 5.30 -13.96 -5.96
C PHE A 39 6.01 -14.23 -4.63
N LYS A 40 7.35 -14.14 -4.59
CA LYS A 40 8.15 -14.42 -3.38
C LYS A 40 7.96 -13.34 -2.33
N GLY A 41 7.49 -12.15 -2.72
CA GLY A 41 7.49 -11.00 -1.85
C GLY A 41 8.92 -10.64 -1.43
N GLY A 42 9.03 -9.81 -0.40
CA GLY A 42 10.31 -9.30 0.09
C GLY A 42 10.91 -8.21 -0.79
N GLU A 43 12.12 -7.77 -0.40
CA GLU A 43 12.82 -6.65 -1.03
C GLU A 43 12.03 -5.34 -1.05
N ALA A 44 11.05 -5.21 -0.17
CA ALA A 44 10.42 -3.94 0.13
C ALA A 44 11.14 -3.29 1.32
N PHE A 45 11.03 -1.98 1.42
CA PHE A 45 11.36 -1.25 2.63
C PHE A 45 10.24 -0.29 2.95
N TYR A 46 10.05 -0.05 4.24
CA TYR A 46 9.09 0.91 4.76
C TYR A 46 9.38 2.31 4.20
N VAL A 47 8.32 3.02 3.83
CA VAL A 47 8.36 4.46 3.55
C VAL A 47 7.17 5.12 4.24
N ASP A 48 7.34 6.40 4.59
CA ASP A 48 6.26 7.19 5.18
C ASP A 48 5.07 7.28 4.19
N PRO A 49 3.87 6.78 4.57
CA PRO A 49 2.68 6.83 3.72
C PRO A 49 2.00 8.20 3.70
N SER A 50 2.40 9.16 4.56
CA SER A 50 1.74 10.46 4.69
C SER A 50 1.47 11.18 3.36
N PRO A 51 2.37 11.15 2.35
CA PRO A 51 2.12 11.82 1.06
C PRO A 51 0.95 11.25 0.25
N VAL A 52 0.56 9.99 0.50
CA VAL A 52 -0.47 9.27 -0.27
C VAL A 52 -1.66 8.82 0.58
N GLU A 53 -1.61 8.99 1.91
CA GLU A 53 -2.62 8.50 2.85
C GLU A 53 -4.03 9.01 2.51
N ASN A 54 -4.18 10.29 2.17
CA ASN A 54 -5.48 10.87 1.85
C ASN A 54 -6.10 10.24 0.60
N ILE A 55 -5.34 10.10 -0.49
CA ILE A 55 -5.84 9.53 -1.74
C ILE A 55 -6.08 8.02 -1.63
N ALA A 56 -5.17 7.31 -0.96
CA ALA A 56 -5.26 5.86 -0.79
C ALA A 56 -6.43 5.46 0.13
N SER A 57 -6.61 6.14 1.26
CA SER A 57 -7.73 5.88 2.16
C SER A 57 -9.08 6.26 1.55
N ALA A 58 -9.14 7.35 0.78
CA ALA A 58 -10.35 7.72 0.03
C ALA A 58 -10.71 6.67 -1.02
N ALA A 59 -9.73 6.19 -1.79
CA ALA A 59 -9.92 5.13 -2.79
C ALA A 59 -10.35 3.81 -2.14
N ALA A 60 -9.73 3.40 -1.02
CA ALA A 60 -10.12 2.21 -0.28
C ALA A 60 -11.59 2.27 0.17
N LYS A 61 -12.01 3.41 0.72
CA LYS A 61 -13.40 3.62 1.15
C LYS A 61 -14.37 3.59 -0.04
N ALA A 62 -13.99 4.17 -1.17
CA ALA A 62 -14.82 4.17 -2.37
C ALA A 62 -14.99 2.76 -2.97
N LEU A 63 -13.94 1.93 -2.91
CA LEU A 63 -13.99 0.54 -3.36
C LEU A 63 -14.74 -0.39 -2.38
N GLY A 64 -14.88 0.00 -1.11
CA GLY A 64 -15.51 -0.84 -0.08
C GLY A 64 -14.72 -2.11 0.23
N ALA A 65 -13.42 -2.15 -0.10
CA ALA A 65 -12.57 -3.29 0.15
C ALA A 65 -12.03 -3.28 1.59
N ASP A 66 -12.09 -4.42 2.28
CA ASP A 66 -11.55 -4.55 3.64
C ASP A 66 -10.01 -4.51 3.65
N ILE A 67 -9.37 -5.03 2.60
CA ILE A 67 -7.90 -5.02 2.42
C ILE A 67 -7.61 -4.70 0.96
N VAL A 68 -6.80 -3.67 0.71
CA VAL A 68 -6.41 -3.26 -0.65
C VAL A 68 -5.10 -2.49 -0.62
N GLY A 69 -4.28 -2.66 -1.66
CA GLY A 69 -3.07 -1.88 -1.90
C GLY A 69 -3.27 -0.89 -3.02
N PHE A 70 -2.60 0.25 -2.94
CA PHE A 70 -2.51 1.19 -4.06
C PHE A 70 -1.08 1.54 -4.35
N ASP A 71 -0.73 1.46 -5.62
CA ASP A 71 0.54 1.96 -6.10
C ASP A 71 0.38 3.40 -6.54
N CYS A 72 1.20 4.28 -5.97
CA CYS A 72 1.15 5.71 -6.21
C CYS A 72 2.47 6.20 -6.80
N ILE A 73 2.38 7.04 -7.83
CA ILE A 73 3.54 7.69 -8.45
C ILE A 73 3.43 9.21 -8.34
N TYR A 74 4.56 9.88 -8.09
CA TYR A 74 4.61 11.33 -8.09
C TYR A 74 4.72 11.87 -9.51
N VAL A 75 3.79 12.75 -9.89
CA VAL A 75 3.77 13.41 -11.21
C VAL A 75 4.35 14.81 -11.08
N THR A 76 5.59 15.00 -11.54
CA THR A 76 6.37 16.23 -11.34
C THR A 76 5.71 17.48 -11.93
N SER A 77 5.05 17.33 -13.07
CA SER A 77 4.37 18.43 -13.77
C SER A 77 3.12 18.94 -13.04
N ARG A 78 2.50 18.08 -12.21
CA ARG A 78 1.30 18.41 -11.43
C ARG A 78 1.60 18.64 -9.95
N LYS A 79 2.81 18.25 -9.52
CA LYS A 79 3.27 18.30 -8.13
C LYS A 79 2.38 17.50 -7.17
N GLU A 80 1.81 16.40 -7.64
CA GLU A 80 0.88 15.57 -6.88
C GLU A 80 1.18 14.07 -7.06
N TYR A 81 0.67 13.24 -6.14
CA TYR A 81 0.66 11.79 -6.28
C TYR A 81 -0.62 11.33 -6.98
N LEU A 82 -0.50 10.36 -7.88
CA LEU A 82 -1.63 9.68 -8.51
C LEU A 82 -1.56 8.18 -8.23
N ILE A 83 -2.72 7.56 -8.02
CA ILE A 83 -2.86 6.10 -8.00
C ILE A 83 -2.76 5.60 -9.44
N VAL A 84 -1.93 4.57 -9.66
CA VAL A 84 -1.72 3.96 -10.98
C VAL A 84 -2.11 2.49 -11.03
N ASP A 85 -2.28 1.85 -9.87
CA ASP A 85 -2.74 0.45 -9.77
C ASP A 85 -3.38 0.18 -8.41
N GLU A 86 -4.25 -0.84 -8.37
CA GLU A 86 -4.89 -1.36 -7.18
C GLU A 86 -4.64 -2.87 -7.03
N ASN A 87 -4.31 -3.31 -5.82
CA ASN A 87 -3.95 -4.70 -5.54
C ASN A 87 -4.83 -5.26 -4.42
N THR A 88 -5.69 -6.23 -4.72
CA THR A 88 -6.52 -6.92 -3.71
C THR A 88 -5.72 -7.87 -2.81
N PHE A 89 -4.48 -8.16 -3.20
CA PHE A 89 -3.47 -8.86 -2.40
C PHE A 89 -2.24 -7.94 -2.25
N PRO A 90 -2.32 -6.90 -1.40
CA PRO A 90 -1.23 -5.95 -1.24
C PRO A 90 0.02 -6.59 -0.64
N GLY A 91 1.14 -5.86 -0.69
CA GLY A 91 2.33 -6.22 0.08
C GLY A 91 2.02 -6.30 1.57
N ILE A 92 2.29 -7.45 2.16
CA ILE A 92 2.14 -7.74 3.60
C ILE A 92 3.53 -8.03 4.13
N TYR A 93 4.13 -7.05 4.81
CA TYR A 93 5.50 -7.13 5.32
C TYR A 93 5.54 -6.80 6.80
N GLU A 94 6.04 -7.74 7.61
CA GLU A 94 6.06 -7.65 9.07
C GLU A 94 6.84 -6.42 9.57
N ASP A 95 8.02 -6.18 8.98
CA ASP A 95 8.88 -5.03 9.26
C ASP A 95 8.21 -3.67 8.98
N CYS A 96 7.31 -3.62 7.99
CA CYS A 96 6.53 -2.42 7.68
C CYS A 96 5.40 -2.18 8.69
N PHE A 97 4.74 -3.25 9.17
CA PHE A 97 3.76 -3.13 10.25
C PHE A 97 4.41 -2.66 11.55
N GLU A 98 5.57 -3.24 11.90
CA GLU A 98 6.34 -2.84 13.08
C GLU A 98 6.73 -1.35 13.03
N GLN A 99 7.27 -0.90 11.90
CA GLN A 99 7.68 0.50 11.73
C GLN A 99 6.49 1.47 11.72
N ALA A 100 5.35 1.07 11.17
CA ALA A 100 4.16 1.93 11.13
C ALA A 100 3.53 2.14 12.52
N GLY A 101 3.70 1.18 13.44
CA GLY A 101 3.11 1.25 14.77
C GLY A 101 1.57 1.25 14.78
N LYS A 102 0.92 0.77 13.70
CA LYS A 102 -0.54 0.69 13.55
C LYS A 102 -1.10 -0.73 13.79
N GLY A 103 -0.42 -1.50 14.63
CA GLY A 103 -0.71 -2.90 14.94
C GLY A 103 -0.21 -3.87 13.89
N SER A 104 -0.03 -5.13 14.28
CA SER A 104 0.36 -6.25 13.43
C SER A 104 -0.72 -6.65 12.43
N LEU A 105 -0.35 -7.49 11.44
CA LEU A 105 -1.31 -8.10 10.53
C LEU A 105 -2.40 -8.86 11.30
N ALA A 106 -2.01 -9.66 12.30
CA ALA A 106 -2.93 -10.47 13.09
C ALA A 106 -3.95 -9.64 13.86
N GLU A 107 -3.52 -8.54 14.48
CA GLU A 107 -4.42 -7.62 15.20
C GLU A 107 -5.40 -6.93 14.24
N ASN A 108 -4.90 -6.48 13.08
CA ASN A 108 -5.74 -5.86 12.06
C ASN A 108 -6.76 -6.88 11.49
N PHE A 109 -6.36 -8.12 11.23
CA PHE A 109 -7.25 -9.20 10.79
C PHE A 109 -8.29 -9.56 11.85
N TYR A 110 -7.86 -9.70 13.11
CA TYR A 110 -8.77 -9.96 14.22
C TYR A 110 -9.83 -8.86 14.35
N ARG A 111 -9.43 -7.60 14.19
CA ARG A 111 -10.36 -6.46 14.17
C ARG A 111 -11.38 -6.59 13.03
N ILE A 112 -10.94 -6.90 11.81
CA ILE A 112 -11.87 -7.12 10.67
C ILE A 112 -12.90 -8.20 11.01
N ILE A 113 -12.45 -9.37 11.47
CA ILE A 113 -13.33 -10.51 11.78
C ILE A 113 -14.33 -10.12 12.87
N THR A 114 -13.85 -9.56 13.97
CA THR A 114 -14.72 -9.24 15.11
C THR A 114 -15.70 -8.11 14.84
N GLU A 115 -15.35 -7.13 14.02
CA GLU A 115 -16.28 -6.08 13.59
C GLU A 115 -17.33 -6.62 12.63
N SER A 116 -16.94 -7.43 11.65
CA SER A 116 -17.89 -8.02 10.70
C SER A 116 -18.90 -8.96 11.39
N LEU A 117 -18.48 -9.67 12.43
CA LEU A 117 -19.36 -10.52 13.23
C LEU A 117 -20.32 -9.74 14.15
N LYS A 118 -20.03 -8.49 14.51
CA LYS A 118 -20.93 -7.64 15.34
C LYS A 118 -22.07 -7.02 14.53
N VAL A 119 -21.93 -6.98 13.21
CA VAL A 119 -22.90 -6.37 12.29
C VAL A 119 -23.84 -7.43 11.67
N ALA A 120 -23.54 -8.72 11.87
CA ALA A 120 -24.36 -9.86 11.48
C ALA A 120 -25.35 -10.27 12.58
#